data_AF-A0A4Q2SAJ9-F1
#
_entry.id   AF-A0A4Q2SAJ9-F1
#
_cell.length_a   1.000
_cell.length_b   1.000
_cell.length_c   1.000
_cell.angle_alpha   90.00
_cell.angle_beta   90.00
_cell.angle_gamma   90.00
#
_symmetry.space_group_name_H-M   'P 1'
#
loop_
_entity.id
_entity.type
_entity.pdbx_description
1 polymer ?
#
loop_
_entity_poly.entity_id
_entity_poly.type
_entity_poly.pdbx_seq_one_letter_code
_entity_poly.pdbx_strand_id
1 'polypeptide(L)'
;MGVVPSPRRLLSCPSWCVLDHGRLPGEDDAVHVSGALMVRHAVLRLCQPHDPGTGVREGPYVLVGAEAYSLHEAEALIDALTQLVDRAADLTPPSGP
;
A
#
# COMPACT_ATOMS: atom_id res chain seq x y z
N MET A 1 6.41 -12.93 15.35
CA MET A 1 5.80 -11.69 15.89
C MET A 1 4.32 -11.75 15.55
N GLY A 2 3.47 -11.99 16.55
CA GLY A 2 2.02 -12.12 16.34
C GLY A 2 1.39 -10.74 16.19
N VAL A 3 0.62 -10.53 15.13
CA VAL A 3 -0.23 -9.35 14.99
C VAL A 3 -1.33 -9.49 16.04
N VAL A 4 -1.27 -8.67 17.10
CA VAL A 4 -2.33 -8.61 18.11
C VAL A 4 -3.54 -7.94 17.46
N PRO A 5 -4.70 -8.61 17.35
CA PRO A 5 -5.88 -7.99 16.77
C PRO A 5 -6.42 -6.91 17.73
N SER A 6 -6.41 -5.65 17.28
CA SER A 6 -7.03 -4.54 18.01
C SER A 6 -8.56 -4.72 18.04
N PRO A 7 -9.25 -4.50 19.18
CA PRO A 7 -10.57 -5.07 19.42
C PRO A 7 -11.76 -4.26 18.88
N ARG A 8 -11.57 -3.31 17.95
CA ARG A 8 -12.69 -2.58 17.32
C ARG A 8 -12.46 -2.34 15.83
N ARG A 9 -12.31 -3.44 15.08
CA ARG A 9 -12.50 -3.37 13.63
C ARG A 9 -13.98 -3.05 13.38
N LEU A 10 -14.29 -1.83 12.93
CA LEU A 10 -15.63 -1.53 12.40
C LEU A 10 -15.90 -2.53 11.27
N LEU A 11 -17.13 -3.06 11.17
CA LEU A 11 -17.51 -4.05 10.13
C LEU A 11 -17.19 -3.58 8.69
N SER A 12 -16.98 -2.28 8.51
CA SER A 12 -16.64 -1.61 7.26
C SER A 12 -15.14 -1.58 6.93
N CYS A 13 -14.24 -1.91 7.87
CA CYS A 13 -12.80 -1.81 7.69
C CYS A 13 -12.25 -2.98 6.83
N PRO A 14 -11.45 -2.69 5.79
CA PRO A 14 -10.76 -3.72 5.04
C PRO A 14 -9.85 -4.58 5.92
N SER A 15 -9.70 -5.86 5.58
CA SER A 15 -8.87 -6.82 6.34
C SER A 15 -7.39 -6.40 6.43
N TRP A 16 -6.91 -5.67 5.42
CA TRP A 16 -5.55 -5.16 5.31
C TRP A 16 -5.31 -3.85 6.08
N CYS A 17 -6.36 -3.17 6.57
CA CYS A 17 -6.19 -1.94 7.34
C CYS A 17 -5.55 -2.24 8.70
N VAL A 18 -4.54 -1.44 9.07
CA VAL A 18 -3.82 -1.54 10.35
C VAL A 18 -4.08 -0.37 11.29
N LEU A 19 -4.86 0.63 10.87
CA LEU A 19 -5.26 1.74 11.72
C LEU A 19 -6.31 1.29 12.75
N ASP A 20 -6.20 1.86 13.95
CA ASP A 20 -7.12 1.60 15.07
C ASP A 20 -8.31 2.56 15.01
N HIS A 21 -9.28 2.24 14.16
CA HIS A 21 -10.48 3.02 13.93
C HIS A 21 -11.45 3.01 15.13
N GLY A 22 -12.30 4.04 15.24
CA GLY A 22 -13.37 4.09 16.24
C GLY A 22 -12.91 4.37 17.68
N ARG A 23 -11.67 4.85 17.85
CA ARG A 23 -11.15 5.32 19.15
C ARG A 23 -11.62 6.74 19.47
N LEU A 24 -11.67 7.61 18.46
CA LEU A 24 -12.22 8.96 18.52
C LEU A 24 -12.93 9.24 17.18
N PRO A 25 -14.15 9.81 17.17
CA PRO A 25 -14.77 10.24 15.93
C PRO A 25 -13.95 11.40 15.33
N GLY A 26 -13.49 11.24 14.09
CA GLY A 26 -12.63 12.24 13.45
C GLY A 26 -11.93 11.73 12.19
N GLU A 27 -10.86 12.44 11.78
CA GLU A 27 -10.09 12.21 10.56
C GLU A 27 -9.49 10.80 10.47
N ASP A 28 -9.20 10.17 11.62
CA ASP A 28 -8.65 8.82 11.68
C ASP A 28 -9.58 7.75 11.10
N ASP A 29 -10.88 8.02 10.96
CA ASP A 29 -11.87 7.13 10.33
C ASP A 29 -12.09 7.40 8.83
N ALA A 30 -11.44 8.44 8.28
CA ALA A 30 -11.61 8.88 6.89
C ALA A 30 -10.66 8.20 5.89
N VAL A 31 -9.71 7.39 6.37
CA VAL A 31 -8.76 6.68 5.49
C VAL A 31 -8.40 5.32 6.06
N HIS A 32 -8.37 4.29 5.22
CA HIS A 32 -7.80 3.00 5.58
C HIS A 32 -6.37 2.91 5.07
N VAL A 33 -5.45 2.45 5.93
CA VAL A 33 -4.01 2.36 5.61
C VAL A 33 -3.48 0.98 5.98
N SER A 34 -2.69 0.37 5.09
CA SER A 34 -2.01 -0.90 5.38
C SER A 34 -0.76 -0.73 6.25
N GLY A 35 -0.19 -1.85 6.68
CA GLY A 35 1.19 -1.89 7.14
C GLY A 35 2.15 -1.34 6.08
N ALA A 36 3.29 -0.82 6.52
CA ALA A 36 4.34 -0.38 5.63
C ALA A 36 5.04 -1.58 4.97
N LEU A 37 5.18 -1.54 3.65
CA LEU A 37 6.07 -2.41 2.90
C LEU A 37 7.34 -1.63 2.55
N MET A 38 8.48 -2.11 3.04
CA MET A 38 9.78 -1.52 2.71
C MET A 38 10.34 -2.16 1.44
N VAL A 39 10.62 -1.34 0.42
CA VAL A 39 11.33 -1.75 -0.80
C VAL A 39 12.58 -0.89 -0.93
N ARG A 40 13.73 -1.44 -0.56
CA ARG A 40 14.99 -0.69 -0.39
C ARG A 40 14.79 0.52 0.55
N HIS A 41 14.83 1.74 0.01
CA HIS A 41 14.65 3.00 0.75
C HIS A 41 13.25 3.59 0.60
N ALA A 42 12.37 2.96 -0.19
CA ALA A 42 11.00 3.41 -0.39
C ALA A 42 10.05 2.73 0.60
N VAL A 43 9.16 3.53 1.19
CA VAL A 43 8.03 3.05 1.99
C VAL A 43 6.81 3.01 1.10
N LEU A 44 6.20 1.84 0.99
CA LEU A 44 4.95 1.63 0.26
C LEU A 44 3.81 1.34 1.23
N ARG A 45 2.64 1.91 0.95
CA ARG A 45 1.40 1.67 1.72
C ARG A 45 0.21 1.61 0.79
N LEU A 46 -0.72 0.70 1.07
CA LEU A 46 -2.06 0.77 0.51
C LEU A 46 -2.87 1.77 1.32
N CYS A 47 -3.49 2.72 0.64
CA CYS A 47 -4.33 3.74 1.23
C CYS A 47 -5.67 3.80 0.49
N GLN A 48 -6.77 3.89 1.23
CA GLN A 48 -8.10 4.03 0.65
C GLN A 48 -8.87 5.10 1.41
N PRO A 49 -9.08 6.28 0.82
CA PRO A 49 -10.01 7.26 1.35
C PRO A 49 -11.41 6.67 1.49
N HIS A 50 -12.10 7.07 2.54
CA HIS A 50 -13.47 6.67 2.82
C HIS A 50 -14.20 7.86 3.40
N ASP A 51 -15.33 8.22 2.80
CA ASP A 51 -16.22 9.22 3.39
C ASP A 51 -17.18 8.52 4.37
N PRO A 52 -17.07 8.77 5.69
CA PRO A 52 -17.94 8.15 6.67
C PRO A 52 -19.40 8.64 6.61
N GLY A 53 -19.66 9.81 6.03
CA GLY A 53 -21.00 10.39 5.89
C GLY A 53 -21.76 9.84 4.68
N THR A 54 -21.07 9.57 3.57
CA THR A 54 -21.69 9.07 2.32
C THR A 54 -21.41 7.60 2.04
N GLY A 55 -20.42 7.00 2.70
CA GLY A 55 -19.97 5.63 2.47
C GLY A 55 -19.18 5.45 1.16
N VAL A 56 -18.92 6.54 0.43
CA VAL A 56 -18.15 6.51 -0.83
C VAL A 56 -16.70 6.14 -0.54
N ARG A 57 -16.15 5.30 -1.42
CA ARG A 57 -14.78 4.79 -1.36
C ARG A 57 -14.13 4.98 -2.71
N GLU A 58 -12.94 5.55 -2.71
CA GLU A 58 -12.09 5.65 -3.90
C GLU A 58 -10.81 4.84 -3.67
N GLY A 59 -10.31 4.17 -4.70
CA GLY A 59 -9.16 3.28 -4.58
C GLY A 59 -9.51 1.86 -4.11
N PRO A 60 -8.54 1.12 -3.51
CA PRO A 60 -7.31 1.59 -2.87
C PRO A 60 -6.21 2.02 -3.85
N TYR A 61 -5.28 2.83 -3.34
CA TYR A 61 -4.08 3.33 -4.02
C TYR A 61 -2.82 2.81 -3.33
N VAL A 62 -1.74 2.63 -4.09
CA VAL A 62 -0.40 2.43 -3.54
C VAL A 62 0.28 3.79 -3.45
N LEU A 63 0.62 4.20 -2.22
CA LEU A 63 1.47 5.36 -2.01
C LEU A 63 2.94 4.95 -2.09
N VAL A 64 3.71 5.66 -2.91
CA VAL A 64 5.18 5.57 -2.99
C VAL A 64 5.74 6.95 -2.68
N GLY A 65 6.20 7.17 -1.44
CA GLY A 65 6.54 8.52 -0.99
C GLY A 65 5.30 9.42 -0.93
N ALA A 66 5.28 10.50 -1.72
CA ALA A 66 4.15 11.43 -1.82
C ALA A 66 3.23 11.16 -3.02
N GLU A 67 3.60 10.22 -3.90
CA GLU A 67 2.85 9.91 -5.11
C GLU A 67 1.84 8.79 -4.87
N ALA A 68 0.64 8.94 -5.42
CA ALA A 68 -0.43 7.96 -5.35
C ALA A 68 -0.62 7.28 -6.71
N TYR A 69 -0.58 5.96 -6.70
CA TYR A 69 -0.82 5.13 -7.88
C TYR A 69 -2.08 4.31 -7.67
N SER A 70 -2.94 4.24 -8.67
CA SER A 70 -3.97 3.19 -8.72
C SER A 70 -3.30 1.82 -8.72
N LEU A 71 -4.05 0.76 -8.35
CA LEU A 71 -3.51 -0.61 -8.38
C LEU A 71 -2.99 -0.97 -9.78
N HIS A 72 -3.69 -0.56 -10.84
CA HIS A 72 -3.29 -0.80 -12.21
C HIS A 72 -1.98 -0.09 -12.58
N GLU A 73 -1.83 1.18 -12.21
CA GLU A 73 -0.59 1.92 -12.45
C GLU A 73 0.59 1.34 -11.66
N ALA A 74 0.35 0.88 -10.43
CA ALA A 74 1.36 0.21 -9.61
C ALA A 74 1.79 -1.13 -10.23
N GLU A 75 0.86 -1.94 -10.72
CA GLU A 75 1.15 -3.19 -11.46
C GLU A 75 1.98 -2.90 -12.72
N ALA A 76 1.54 -1.95 -13.55
CA ALA A 76 2.25 -1.58 -14.77
C ALA A 76 3.68 -1.05 -14.48
N LEU A 77 3.85 -0.30 -13.39
CA LEU A 77 5.16 0.18 -12.97
C LEU A 77 6.08 -0.97 -12.52
N ILE A 78 5.55 -1.93 -11.74
CA ILE A 78 6.31 -3.11 -11.30
C ILE A 78 6.74 -3.93 -12.50
N ASP A 79 5.86 -4.16 -13.47
CA ASP A 79 6.16 -4.90 -14.68
C ASP A 79 7.26 -4.20 -15.50
N ALA A 80 7.14 -2.88 -15.70
CA ALA A 80 8.13 -2.10 -16.44
C ALA A 80 9.51 -2.11 -15.76
N LEU A 81 9.56 -1.99 -14.44
CA LEU A 81 10.80 -2.06 -13.67
C LEU A 81 11.42 -3.46 -13.72
N THR A 82 10.61 -4.51 -13.63
CA THR A 82 11.08 -5.90 -13.71
C THR A 82 11.70 -6.18 -15.07
N GLN A 83 11.01 -5.79 -16.16
CA GLN A 83 11.54 -5.91 -17.51
C GLN A 83 12.86 -5.14 -17.71
N LEU A 84 13.01 -3.97 -17.09
CA LEU A 84 14.25 -3.20 -17.15
C LEU A 84 15.40 -3.93 -16.45
N VAL A 85 15.14 -4.50 -15.26
CA VAL A 85 16.13 -5.27 -14.49
C VAL A 85 16.54 -6.52 -15.25
N ASP A 86 15.59 -7.27 -15.82
CA ASP A 86 15.86 -8.49 -16.58
C ASP A 86 16.77 -8.19 -17.79
N ARG A 87 16.44 -7.14 -18.55
CA ARG A 87 17.29 -6.71 -19.69
C ARG A 87 18.68 -6.28 -19.25
N ALA A 88 18.81 -5.61 -18.10
CA ALA A 88 20.12 -5.21 -17.59
C ALA A 88 20.96 -6.41 -17.14
N ALA A 89 20.32 -7.45 -16.60
CA ALA A 89 20.98 -8.70 -16.24
C ALA A 89 21.53 -9.43 -17.48
N ASP A 90 20.76 -9.48 -18.57
CA ASP A 90 21.20 -10.09 -19.84
C ASP A 90 22.41 -9.39 -20.47
N LEU A 91 22.56 -8.09 -20.24
CA LEU A 91 23.66 -7.28 -20.77
C LEU A 91 24.95 -7.37 -19.93
N THR A 92 24.85 -7.81 -18.68
CA THR A 92 25.99 -7.88 -17.78
C THR A 92 26.62 -9.27 -17.89
N PRO A 93 27.83 -9.43 -18.47
CA PRO A 93 28.48 -10.73 -18.50
C PRO A 93 28.69 -11.24 -17.07
N PRO A 94 28.64 -12.57 -16.82
CA PRO A 94 28.93 -13.10 -15.51
C PRO A 94 30.31 -12.57 -15.07
N SER A 95 30.31 -11.78 -14.01
CA SER A 95 31.55 -11.32 -13.39
C SER A 95 32.20 -12.52 -12.72
N GLY A 96 33.03 -13.25 -13.46
CA GLY A 96 33.97 -14.23 -12.90
C GLY A 96 35.25 -13.54 -12.41
N PRO A 97 36.01 -14.14 -11.48
CA PRO A 97 36.05 -15.56 -11.10
C PRO A 97 35.37 -15.94 -9.77
#